data_AF-A0A849IB29-F1
#
_entry.id   AF-A0A849IB29-F1
#
_cell.length_a   1.000
_cell.length_b   1.000
_cell.length_c   1.000
_cell.angle_alpha   90.00
_cell.angle_beta   90.00
_cell.angle_gamma   90.00
#
_symmetry.space_group_name_H-M   'P 1'
#
loop_
_entity.id
_entity.type
_entity.pdbx_description
1 polymer ?
#
loop_
_entity_poly.entity_id
_entity_poly.type
_entity_poly.pdbx_seq_one_letter_code
_entity_poly.pdbx_strand_id
1 'polypeptide(L)'
;MRPISRPEHWAGEWPAVVVAAAGRDERRTLLRALAARMLDLSPNEVSISHGEGRAPRLTRPAGTRLYLSCAGRAGLAAMAVGRAPIGVDVEAVEPEAEPAWNVLHAEEQAFLCRLAPGERGGAFARLWACKEAYLKALGTGLAREPSSFAVLPGPDGSVCVRDAHAPAAGIALSAAWVAFEGRDFAVALAELGAASRRTGSRDAGMP
;
A
#
# COMPACT_ATOMS: atom_id res chain seq x y z
N MET A 1 21.91 -8.58 -2.93
CA MET A 1 20.54 -8.20 -2.54
C MET A 1 20.17 -9.07 -1.34
N ARG A 2 20.15 -8.53 -0.11
CA ARG A 2 19.63 -9.29 1.04
C ARG A 2 18.17 -8.85 1.20
N PRO A 3 17.18 -9.59 0.67
CA PRO A 3 15.80 -9.35 1.06
C PRO A 3 15.74 -9.47 2.58
N ILE A 4 15.28 -8.43 3.25
CA ILE A 4 14.84 -8.56 4.64
C ILE A 4 13.70 -9.57 4.58
N SER A 5 13.95 -10.70 5.24
CA SER A 5 13.02 -11.78 5.56
C SER A 5 11.69 -11.72 4.83
N ARG A 6 11.46 -12.67 3.92
CA ARG A 6 10.09 -13.10 3.59
C ARG A 6 9.40 -13.33 4.94
N PRO A 7 8.30 -12.63 5.27
CA PRO A 7 7.52 -12.97 6.45
C PRO A 7 7.24 -14.47 6.39
N GLU A 8 7.29 -15.18 7.51
CA GLU A 8 7.32 -16.66 7.59
C GLU A 8 6.05 -17.38 7.07
N HIS A 9 5.21 -16.68 6.29
CA HIS A 9 4.00 -17.17 5.64
C HIS A 9 3.86 -16.73 4.17
N TRP A 10 4.95 -16.29 3.50
CA TRP A 10 4.86 -15.65 2.19
C TRP A 10 4.87 -16.62 0.98
N ALA A 11 3.71 -16.82 0.35
CA ALA A 11 3.48 -17.77 -0.75
C ALA A 11 3.63 -17.20 -2.18
N GLY A 12 4.19 -16.00 -2.39
CA GLY A 12 4.65 -15.57 -3.72
C GLY A 12 3.63 -14.92 -4.66
N GLU A 13 2.50 -14.39 -4.20
CA GLU A 13 1.50 -13.76 -5.08
C GLU A 13 1.10 -12.35 -4.64
N TRP A 14 2.01 -11.38 -4.67
CA TRP A 14 1.62 -9.95 -4.62
C TRP A 14 2.43 -9.12 -5.62
N PRO A 15 1.81 -8.10 -6.24
CA PRO A 15 2.51 -7.12 -7.08
C PRO A 15 3.45 -6.19 -6.30
N ALA A 16 3.78 -6.44 -5.02
CA ALA A 16 4.50 -5.50 -4.16
C ALA A 16 5.67 -6.15 -3.39
N VAL A 17 6.67 -5.32 -3.06
CA VAL A 17 7.86 -5.68 -2.28
C VAL A 17 8.18 -4.60 -1.24
N VAL A 18 8.63 -5.03 -0.07
CA VAL A 18 9.16 -4.15 0.99
C VAL A 18 10.64 -4.44 1.16
N VAL A 19 11.46 -3.39 1.23
CA VAL A 19 12.92 -3.48 1.29
C VAL A 19 13.46 -2.36 2.18
N ALA A 20 14.60 -2.61 2.83
CA ALA A 20 15.41 -1.50 3.31
C ALA A 20 15.97 -0.74 2.10
N ALA A 21 15.74 0.57 2.08
CA ALA A 21 16.32 1.48 1.10
C ALA A 21 16.44 2.87 1.72
N ALA A 22 17.68 3.36 1.81
CA ALA A 22 18.00 4.58 2.53
C ALA A 22 17.75 5.86 1.69
N GLY A 23 17.76 5.74 0.36
CA GLY A 23 17.77 6.89 -0.56
C GLY A 23 16.71 6.87 -1.67
N ARG A 24 16.46 8.04 -2.28
CA ARG A 24 15.61 8.14 -3.48
C ARG A 24 16.16 7.35 -4.65
N ASP A 25 17.47 7.38 -4.89
CA ASP A 25 18.08 6.70 -6.04
C ASP A 25 18.05 5.18 -5.93
N GLU A 26 18.23 4.67 -4.71
CA GLU A 26 18.10 3.25 -4.41
C GLU A 26 16.66 2.77 -4.67
N ARG A 27 15.66 3.50 -4.17
CA ARG A 27 14.24 3.21 -4.44
C ARG A 27 13.92 3.23 -5.94
N ARG A 28 14.43 4.22 -6.68
CA ARG A 28 14.25 4.30 -8.14
C ARG A 28 14.87 3.10 -8.86
N THR A 29 16.05 2.68 -8.42
CA THR A 29 16.77 1.52 -8.98
C THR A 29 15.99 0.23 -8.74
N LEU A 30 15.49 0.05 -7.52
CA LEU A 30 14.72 -1.13 -7.14
C LEU A 30 13.36 -1.19 -7.83
N LEU A 31 12.66 -0.05 -7.96
CA LEU A 31 11.40 0.01 -8.69
C LEU A 31 11.60 -0.31 -10.18
N ARG A 32 12.67 0.19 -10.80
CA ARG A 32 13.05 -0.15 -12.17
C ARG A 32 13.34 -1.63 -12.33
N ALA A 33 14.09 -2.23 -11.41
CA ALA A 33 14.37 -3.66 -11.43
C ALA A 33 13.10 -4.51 -11.25
N LEU A 34 12.18 -4.09 -10.38
CA LEU A 34 10.89 -4.76 -10.20
C LEU A 34 10.04 -4.70 -11.47
N ALA A 35 9.95 -3.52 -12.09
CA ALA A 35 9.21 -3.35 -13.34
C ALA A 35 9.82 -4.17 -14.50
N ALA A 36 11.16 -4.19 -14.61
CA ALA A 36 11.86 -4.99 -15.61
C ALA A 36 11.57 -6.48 -15.44
N ARG A 37 11.61 -6.99 -14.21
CA ARG A 37 11.27 -8.38 -13.90
C ARG A 37 9.81 -8.73 -14.23
N MET A 38 8.88 -7.80 -14.03
CA MET A 38 7.47 -7.99 -14.42
C MET A 38 7.25 -8.04 -15.94
N LEU A 39 8.18 -7.48 -16.71
CA LEU A 39 8.14 -7.45 -18.17
C LEU A 39 9.03 -8.51 -18.83
N ASP A 40 9.75 -9.31 -18.02
CA ASP A 40 10.80 -10.22 -18.50
C ASP A 40 11.89 -9.50 -19.33
N LEU A 41 12.32 -8.32 -18.84
CA LEU A 41 13.32 -7.46 -19.47
C LEU A 41 14.51 -7.20 -18.56
N SER A 42 15.61 -6.71 -19.14
CA SER A 42 16.72 -6.14 -18.39
C SER A 42 16.34 -4.80 -17.76
N PRO A 43 16.85 -4.43 -16.56
CA PRO A 43 16.66 -3.08 -16.00
C PRO A 43 17.13 -1.96 -16.92
N ASN A 44 18.08 -2.23 -17.83
CA ASN A 44 18.56 -1.26 -18.82
C ASN A 44 17.60 -1.07 -19.99
N GLU A 45 16.56 -1.89 -20.10
CA GLU A 45 15.49 -1.79 -21.08
C GLU A 45 14.26 -1.05 -20.55
N VAL A 46 14.26 -0.70 -19.26
CA VAL A 46 13.17 -0.02 -18.58
C VAL A 46 13.55 1.41 -18.24
N SER A 47 12.66 2.33 -18.56
CA SER A 47 12.76 3.74 -18.17
C SER A 47 11.52 4.15 -17.38
N ILE A 48 11.72 4.82 -16.24
CA ILE A 48 10.65 5.33 -15.39
C ILE A 48 10.82 6.84 -15.24
N SER A 49 9.75 7.57 -15.55
CA SER A 49 9.63 8.99 -15.28
C SER A 49 9.06 9.23 -13.87
N HIS A 50 9.56 10.26 -13.20
CA HIS A 50 9.05 10.74 -11.93
C HIS A 50 8.72 12.22 -12.10
N GLY A 51 7.44 12.56 -12.06
CA GLY A 51 7.02 13.97 -11.97
C GLY A 51 6.90 14.37 -10.51
N GLU A 52 7.16 15.63 -10.19
CA GLU A 52 6.90 16.16 -8.85
C GLU A 52 5.43 15.93 -8.47
N GLY A 53 5.20 15.36 -7.29
CA GLY A 53 3.86 15.04 -6.78
C GLY A 53 3.10 13.99 -7.59
N ARG A 54 3.73 13.30 -8.56
CA ARG A 54 3.05 12.34 -9.44
C ARG A 54 3.59 10.92 -9.23
N ALA A 55 2.70 9.95 -9.38
CA ALA A 55 3.08 8.54 -9.38
C ALA A 55 4.16 8.25 -10.45
N PRO A 56 5.12 7.35 -10.16
CA PRO A 56 6.11 6.92 -11.14
C PRO A 56 5.41 6.31 -12.35
N ARG A 57 5.88 6.65 -13.56
CA ARG A 57 5.32 6.12 -14.81
C ARG A 57 6.41 5.50 -15.67
N LEU A 58 6.19 4.26 -16.07
CA LEU A 58 7.04 3.56 -17.01
C LEU A 58 6.89 4.18 -18.41
N THR A 59 7.98 4.70 -18.94
CA THR A 59 8.05 5.35 -20.25
C THR A 59 8.66 4.45 -21.32
N ARG A 60 9.39 3.41 -20.90
CA ARG A 60 9.92 2.39 -21.80
C ARG A 60 9.89 1.00 -21.15
N PRO A 61 9.45 -0.03 -21.88
CA PRO A 61 8.75 0.05 -23.18
C PRO A 61 7.39 0.76 -23.05
N ALA A 62 6.95 1.46 -24.09
CA ALA A 62 5.66 2.14 -24.09
C ALA A 62 4.50 1.12 -24.17
N GLY A 63 3.32 1.48 -23.66
CA GLY A 63 2.09 0.71 -23.85
C GLY A 63 1.93 -0.56 -22.99
N THR A 64 2.80 -0.79 -22.00
CA THR A 64 2.78 -2.00 -21.15
C THR A 64 1.58 -2.14 -20.22
N ARG A 65 0.81 -1.07 -20.01
CA ARG A 65 -0.28 -0.96 -19.02
C ARG A 65 0.15 -1.31 -17.59
N LEU A 66 1.44 -1.17 -17.26
CA LEU A 66 1.91 -1.32 -15.89
C LEU A 66 1.67 -0.03 -15.09
N TYR A 67 1.15 -0.21 -13.89
CA TYR A 67 1.01 0.82 -12.87
C TYR A 67 2.09 0.60 -11.83
N LEU A 68 2.68 1.69 -11.35
CA LEU A 68 3.80 1.66 -10.43
C LEU A 68 3.48 2.56 -9.24
N SER A 69 3.83 2.08 -8.05
CA SER A 69 3.74 2.86 -6.82
C SER A 69 4.97 2.65 -5.96
N CYS A 70 5.38 3.68 -5.24
CA CYS A 70 6.47 3.60 -4.29
C CYS A 70 6.24 4.54 -3.11
N ALA A 71 6.63 4.08 -1.93
CA ALA A 71 6.62 4.85 -0.70
C ALA A 71 7.91 4.57 0.08
N GLY A 72 8.27 5.46 0.99
CA GLY A 72 9.36 5.18 1.92
C GLY A 72 9.36 6.10 3.11
N ARG A 73 9.68 5.52 4.27
CA ARG A 73 9.63 6.14 5.58
C ARG A 73 10.74 5.53 6.43
N ALA A 74 11.54 6.39 7.07
CA ALA A 74 12.59 5.98 8.03
C ALA A 74 13.46 4.78 7.57
N GLY A 75 14.02 4.85 6.36
CA GLY A 75 14.91 3.81 5.82
C GLY A 75 14.20 2.56 5.24
N LEU A 76 12.90 2.44 5.42
CA LEU A 76 12.07 1.40 4.81
C LEU A 76 11.43 1.94 3.52
N ALA A 77 11.34 1.10 2.50
CA ALA A 77 10.65 1.40 1.26
C ALA A 77 9.70 0.29 0.85
N ALA A 78 8.53 0.67 0.36
CA ALA A 78 7.55 -0.22 -0.23
C ALA A 78 7.37 0.14 -1.71
N MET A 79 7.29 -0.86 -2.58
CA MET A 79 7.14 -0.67 -4.03
C MET A 79 6.11 -1.66 -4.55
N ALA A 80 5.29 -1.21 -5.50
CA ALA A 80 4.29 -2.05 -6.15
C ALA A 80 4.27 -1.83 -7.66
N VAL A 81 4.07 -2.92 -8.41
CA VAL A 81 3.93 -2.95 -9.86
C VAL A 81 2.78 -3.88 -10.23
N GLY A 82 1.71 -3.33 -10.80
CA GLY A 82 0.50 -4.07 -11.15
C GLY A 82 0.06 -3.84 -12.59
N ARG A 83 -0.87 -4.67 -13.09
CA ARG A 83 -1.56 -4.47 -14.39
C ARG A 83 -2.86 -3.67 -14.26
N ALA A 84 -3.24 -3.36 -13.03
CA ALA A 84 -4.34 -2.48 -12.69
C ALA A 84 -3.80 -1.33 -11.82
N PRO A 85 -4.55 -0.20 -11.67
CA PRO A 85 -4.11 0.91 -10.85
C PRO A 85 -3.79 0.45 -9.43
N ILE A 86 -2.58 0.77 -8.97
CA ILE A 86 -2.01 0.23 -7.74
C ILE A 86 -1.36 1.34 -6.92
N GLY A 87 -1.48 1.24 -5.61
CA GLY A 87 -0.92 2.19 -4.66
C GLY A 87 -0.35 1.48 -3.45
N VAL A 88 0.86 1.84 -3.04
CA VAL A 88 1.51 1.32 -1.85
C VAL A 88 1.89 2.46 -0.93
N ASP A 89 1.78 2.23 0.38
CA ASP A 89 2.26 3.17 1.36
C ASP A 89 2.89 2.50 2.59
N VAL A 90 3.73 3.25 3.30
CA VAL A 90 4.43 2.79 4.50
C VAL A 90 4.52 3.90 5.53
N GLU A 91 4.04 3.61 6.73
CA GLU A 91 4.04 4.55 7.85
C GLU A 91 4.69 3.96 9.07
N ALA A 92 5.51 4.77 9.74
CA ALA A 92 6.15 4.38 10.98
C ALA A 92 5.15 4.51 12.12
N VAL A 93 5.11 3.51 13.00
CA VAL A 93 4.26 3.55 14.18
C VAL A 93 4.92 4.44 15.23
N GLU A 94 4.14 5.39 15.74
CA GLU A 94 4.48 6.22 16.89
C GLU A 94 3.39 5.98 17.95
N PRO A 95 3.56 4.98 18.86
CA PRO A 95 2.48 4.54 19.75
C PRO A 95 1.93 5.64 20.66
N GLU A 96 2.81 6.57 21.05
CA GLU A 96 2.50 7.69 21.94
C GLU A 96 1.97 8.93 21.19
N ALA A 97 2.02 8.94 19.86
CA ALA A 97 1.55 10.07 19.07
C ALA A 97 0.02 10.10 18.98
N GLU A 98 -0.55 11.28 19.18
CA GLU A 98 -1.98 11.50 18.98
C GLU A 98 -2.33 11.47 17.48
N PRO A 99 -3.46 10.83 17.10
CA PRO A 99 -3.94 10.86 15.72
C PRO A 99 -4.15 12.28 15.22
N ALA A 100 -3.84 12.53 13.96
CA ALA A 100 -4.24 13.76 13.28
C ALA A 100 -5.75 13.71 12.96
N TRP A 101 -6.59 14.04 13.95
CA TRP A 101 -8.05 13.86 13.87
C TRP A 101 -8.70 14.59 12.69
N ASN A 102 -8.16 15.74 12.28
CA ASN A 102 -8.69 16.57 11.19
C ASN A 102 -8.58 15.94 9.79
N VAL A 103 -7.70 14.94 9.60
CA VAL A 103 -7.55 14.23 8.31
C VAL A 103 -8.37 12.95 8.24
N LEU A 104 -9.07 12.61 9.32
CA LEU A 104 -9.87 11.39 9.44
C LEU A 104 -11.35 11.66 9.13
N HIS A 105 -11.98 10.70 8.48
CA HIS A 105 -13.42 10.63 8.34
C HIS A 105 -14.07 10.32 9.69
N ALA A 106 -15.32 10.77 9.89
CA ALA A 106 -16.03 10.61 11.16
C ALA A 106 -16.10 9.15 11.65
N GLU A 107 -16.25 8.19 10.73
CA GLU A 107 -16.25 6.75 11.07
C GLU A 107 -14.89 6.25 11.59
N GLU A 108 -13.78 6.77 11.07
CA GLU A 108 -12.43 6.43 11.53
C GLU A 108 -12.13 7.07 12.87
N GLN A 109 -12.58 8.32 13.06
CA GLN A 109 -12.51 8.99 14.37
C GLN A 109 -13.27 8.17 15.42
N ALA A 110 -14.52 7.77 15.10
CA ALA A 110 -15.32 6.93 15.99
C ALA A 110 -14.67 5.57 16.27
N PHE A 111 -14.00 4.98 15.29
CA PHE A 111 -13.21 3.76 15.48
C PHE A 111 -12.04 3.98 16.44
N LEU A 112 -11.22 5.01 16.24
CA LEU A 112 -10.07 5.30 17.10
C LEU A 112 -10.48 5.70 18.53
N CYS A 113 -11.60 6.40 18.70
CA CYS A 113 -12.14 6.77 20.01
C CYS A 113 -12.51 5.55 20.87
N ARG A 114 -12.79 4.39 20.26
CA ARG A 114 -13.09 3.14 20.99
C ARG A 114 -11.84 2.41 21.46
N LEU A 115 -10.66 2.79 20.97
CA LEU A 115 -9.38 2.19 21.35
C LEU A 115 -8.82 2.87 22.60
N ALA A 116 -8.04 2.13 23.38
CA ALA A 116 -7.27 2.70 24.48
C ALA A 116 -6.23 3.70 23.92
N PRO A 117 -5.87 4.76 24.66
CA PRO A 117 -4.94 5.78 24.17
C PRO A 117 -3.64 5.22 23.55
N GLY A 118 -3.02 4.21 24.20
CA GLY A 118 -1.78 3.59 23.70
C GLY A 118 -1.93 2.73 22.43
N GLU A 119 -3.15 2.41 22.00
CA GLU A 119 -3.41 1.64 20.77
C GLU A 119 -3.68 2.56 19.57
N ARG A 120 -3.97 3.85 19.82
CA ARG A 120 -4.40 4.80 18.79
C ARG A 120 -3.29 5.14 17.81
N GLY A 121 -2.05 5.32 18.27
CA GLY A 121 -0.93 5.66 17.40
C GLY A 121 -0.69 4.60 16.32
N GLY A 122 -0.67 3.33 16.71
CA GLY A 122 -0.59 2.20 15.77
C GLY A 122 -1.79 2.13 14.83
N ALA A 123 -3.01 2.20 15.37
CA ALA A 123 -4.22 2.17 14.56
C ALA A 123 -4.28 3.33 13.55
N PHE A 124 -3.87 4.53 13.95
CA PHE A 124 -3.76 5.70 13.08
C PHE A 124 -2.74 5.48 11.96
N ALA A 125 -1.53 4.99 12.26
CA ALA A 125 -0.53 4.69 11.25
C ALA A 125 -1.06 3.70 10.20
N ARG A 126 -1.81 2.68 10.62
CA ARG A 126 -2.48 1.73 9.71
C ARG A 126 -3.53 2.40 8.84
N LEU A 127 -4.41 3.22 9.42
CA LEU A 127 -5.44 3.96 8.67
C LEU A 127 -4.80 4.92 7.66
N TRP A 128 -3.76 5.64 8.07
CA TRP A 128 -3.06 6.60 7.24
C TRP A 128 -2.39 5.92 6.05
N ALA A 129 -1.65 4.82 6.28
CA ALA A 129 -1.07 4.02 5.20
C ALA A 129 -2.15 3.52 4.22
N CYS A 130 -3.29 3.04 4.71
CA CYS A 130 -4.41 2.61 3.88
C CYS A 130 -5.00 3.74 3.02
N LYS A 131 -5.20 4.92 3.61
CA LYS A 131 -5.69 6.11 2.88
C LYS A 131 -4.72 6.52 1.79
N GLU A 132 -3.43 6.63 2.10
CA GLU A 132 -2.41 7.01 1.14
C GLU A 132 -2.27 6.00 0.02
N ALA A 133 -2.26 4.70 0.34
CA ALA A 133 -2.23 3.64 -0.66
C ALA A 133 -3.44 3.74 -1.61
N TYR A 134 -4.65 3.95 -1.08
CA TYR A 134 -5.85 4.13 -1.90
C TYR A 134 -5.77 5.37 -2.80
N LEU A 135 -5.36 6.52 -2.26
CA LEU A 135 -5.20 7.76 -3.03
C LEU A 135 -4.12 7.64 -4.12
N LYS A 136 -3.05 6.89 -3.87
CA LYS A 136 -2.01 6.59 -4.86
C LYS A 136 -2.56 5.70 -5.98
N ALA A 137 -3.40 4.71 -5.65
CA ALA A 137 -4.03 3.85 -6.64
C ALA A 137 -5.04 4.61 -7.52
N LEU A 138 -5.79 5.55 -6.93
CA LEU A 138 -6.67 6.46 -7.68
C LEU A 138 -5.91 7.44 -8.58
N GLY A 139 -4.63 7.73 -8.26
CA GLY A 139 -3.83 8.70 -8.97
C GLY A 139 -4.19 10.16 -8.67
N THR A 140 -5.03 10.41 -7.67
CA THR A 140 -5.45 11.76 -7.25
C THR A 140 -4.41 12.45 -6.35
N GLY A 141 -3.61 11.66 -5.64
CA GLY A 141 -2.78 12.18 -4.55
C GLY A 141 -3.61 12.90 -3.49
N LEU A 142 -3.00 13.84 -2.77
CA LEU A 142 -3.66 14.65 -1.73
C LEU A 142 -4.54 15.78 -2.27
N ALA A 143 -4.72 15.90 -3.60
CA ALA A 143 -5.73 16.81 -4.15
C ALA A 143 -7.15 16.38 -3.74
N ARG A 144 -7.31 15.13 -3.33
CA ARG A 144 -8.50 14.61 -2.69
C ARG A 144 -8.32 14.62 -1.19
N GLU A 145 -9.25 15.24 -0.48
CA GLU A 145 -9.22 15.30 0.98
C GLU A 145 -9.32 13.91 1.61
N PRO A 146 -8.37 13.49 2.46
CA PRO A 146 -8.41 12.17 3.09
C PRO A 146 -9.65 11.98 3.98
N SER A 147 -10.21 13.04 4.55
CA SER A 147 -11.42 13.00 5.37
C SER A 147 -12.72 12.77 4.54
N SER A 148 -12.66 12.83 3.20
CA SER A 148 -13.82 12.66 2.31
C SER A 148 -14.27 11.21 2.07
N PHE A 149 -13.52 10.23 2.59
CA PHE A 149 -13.83 8.81 2.49
C PHE A 149 -13.29 8.07 3.72
N ALA A 150 -13.85 6.91 4.01
CA ALA A 150 -13.39 6.09 5.13
C ALA A 150 -12.64 4.84 4.66
N VAL A 151 -11.61 4.45 5.40
CA VAL A 151 -11.01 3.12 5.39
C VAL A 151 -11.17 2.53 6.79
N LEU A 152 -11.65 1.29 6.88
CA LEU A 152 -11.90 0.64 8.16
C LEU A 152 -11.34 -0.79 8.15
N PRO A 153 -10.79 -1.28 9.26
CA PRO A 153 -10.32 -2.65 9.33
C PRO A 153 -11.50 -3.63 9.17
N GLY A 154 -11.31 -4.61 8.30
CA GLY A 154 -12.19 -5.77 8.13
C GLY A 154 -11.83 -6.91 9.09
N PRO A 155 -12.72 -7.89 9.28
CA PRO A 155 -12.56 -8.97 10.25
C PRO A 155 -11.46 -9.99 9.90
N ASP A 156 -11.03 -10.05 8.64
CA ASP A 156 -10.08 -11.02 8.08
C ASP A 156 -8.73 -10.37 7.69
N GLY A 157 -8.45 -9.17 8.20
CA GLY A 157 -7.26 -8.41 7.83
C GLY A 157 -7.41 -7.59 6.53
N SER A 158 -8.53 -7.74 5.81
CA SER A 158 -8.92 -6.82 4.74
C SER A 158 -9.19 -5.42 5.29
N VAL A 159 -9.34 -4.45 4.38
CA VAL A 159 -9.72 -3.09 4.72
C VAL A 159 -10.90 -2.69 3.84
N CYS A 160 -12.00 -2.30 4.47
CA CYS A 160 -13.18 -1.81 3.77
C CYS A 160 -12.99 -0.33 3.42
N VAL A 161 -13.18 0.02 2.15
CA VAL A 161 -13.22 1.41 1.69
C VAL A 161 -14.67 1.84 1.52
N ARG A 162 -15.05 2.94 2.18
CA ARG A 162 -16.36 3.59 2.02
C ARG A 162 -16.15 4.92 1.34
N ASP A 163 -16.48 4.94 0.06
CA ASP A 163 -16.24 6.06 -0.81
C ASP A 163 -17.39 6.21 -1.81
N ALA A 164 -18.12 7.33 -1.73
CA ALA A 164 -19.23 7.64 -2.63
C ALA A 164 -18.79 7.85 -4.10
N HIS A 165 -17.52 8.18 -4.31
CA HIS A 165 -16.89 8.39 -5.61
C HIS A 165 -15.91 7.27 -5.96
N ALA A 166 -16.06 6.10 -5.32
CA ALA A 166 -15.25 4.93 -5.64
C ALA A 166 -15.39 4.57 -7.12
N PRO A 167 -14.31 4.10 -7.77
CA PRO A 167 -14.42 3.53 -9.10
C PRO A 167 -15.42 2.37 -9.09
N ALA A 168 -16.18 2.21 -10.19
CA ALA A 168 -17.09 1.08 -10.35
C ALA A 168 -16.36 -0.28 -10.34
N ALA A 169 -15.07 -0.26 -10.68
CA ALA A 169 -14.19 -1.41 -10.60
C ALA A 169 -13.80 -1.62 -9.12
N GLY A 170 -14.00 -2.83 -8.58
CA GLY A 170 -13.84 -3.14 -7.15
C GLY A 170 -12.49 -2.74 -6.55
N ILE A 171 -12.44 -2.55 -5.23
CA ILE A 171 -11.25 -2.12 -4.50
C ILE A 171 -10.74 -3.29 -3.65
N ALA A 172 -9.48 -3.67 -3.83
CA ALA A 172 -8.77 -4.54 -2.91
C ALA A 172 -7.78 -3.69 -2.09
N LEU A 173 -8.00 -3.60 -0.78
CA LEU A 173 -7.13 -2.89 0.15
C LEU A 173 -6.78 -3.78 1.34
N SER A 174 -5.52 -3.75 1.71
CA SER A 174 -4.95 -4.54 2.80
C SER A 174 -3.84 -3.76 3.49
N ALA A 175 -3.54 -4.16 4.73
CA ALA A 175 -2.38 -3.67 5.45
C ALA A 175 -1.73 -4.78 6.26
N ALA A 176 -0.42 -4.71 6.39
CA ALA A 176 0.40 -5.63 7.16
C ALA A 176 1.38 -4.86 8.05
N TRP A 177 1.77 -5.47 9.15
CA TRP A 177 2.80 -4.95 10.04
C TRP A 177 4.17 -5.43 9.60
N VAL A 178 5.16 -4.54 9.59
CA VAL A 178 6.56 -4.85 9.30
C VAL A 178 7.42 -4.27 10.41
N ALA A 179 8.21 -5.11 11.07
CA ALA A 179 9.23 -4.66 12.01
C ALA A 179 10.55 -4.38 11.27
N PHE A 180 11.13 -3.21 11.50
CA PHE A 180 12.41 -2.81 10.90
C PHE A 180 13.19 -1.90 11.87
N GLU A 181 14.44 -2.25 12.15
CA GLU A 181 15.35 -1.51 13.05
C GLU A 181 14.72 -1.14 14.41
N GLY A 182 14.00 -2.09 15.01
CA GLY A 182 13.37 -1.91 16.33
C GLY A 182 12.11 -1.04 16.33
N ARG A 183 11.55 -0.75 15.15
CA ARG A 183 10.31 0.01 14.97
C ARG A 183 9.29 -0.81 14.18
N ASP A 184 8.02 -0.61 14.49
CA ASP A 184 6.92 -1.16 13.70
C ASP A 184 6.47 -0.19 12.63
N PHE A 185 6.07 -0.74 11.49
CA PHE A 185 5.55 -0.02 10.34
C PHE A 185 4.24 -0.64 9.88
N ALA A 186 3.28 0.20 9.53
CA ALA A 186 2.12 -0.21 8.75
C ALA A 186 2.46 -0.10 7.26
N VAL A 187 2.33 -1.19 6.52
CA VAL A 187 2.46 -1.19 5.05
C VAL A 187 1.11 -1.52 4.45
N ALA A 188 0.63 -0.66 3.55
CA ALA A 188 -0.65 -0.84 2.89
C ALA A 188 -0.50 -0.99 1.38
N LEU A 189 -1.36 -1.81 0.78
CA LEU A 189 -1.48 -1.95 -0.68
C LEU A 189 -2.93 -1.85 -1.11
N ALA A 190 -3.18 -0.98 -2.09
CA ALA A 190 -4.45 -0.80 -2.78
C ALA A 190 -4.30 -1.22 -4.26
N GLU A 191 -5.26 -1.99 -4.76
CA GLU A 191 -5.42 -2.27 -6.20
C GLU A 191 -6.88 -1.99 -6.61
N LEU A 192 -7.06 -1.27 -7.73
CA LEU A 192 -8.37 -0.94 -8.28
C LEU A 192 -8.72 -1.87 -9.44
N GLY A 193 -9.98 -2.26 -9.55
CA GLY A 193 -10.44 -3.21 -10.55
C GLY A 193 -10.04 -4.65 -10.31
N ALA A 194 -9.57 -4.97 -9.10
CA ALA A 194 -9.49 -6.35 -8.65
C ALA A 194 -10.91 -6.93 -8.61
N ALA A 195 -11.15 -8.02 -9.35
CA ALA A 195 -12.38 -8.79 -9.18
C ALA A 195 -12.46 -9.22 -7.71
N SER A 196 -13.61 -8.97 -7.06
CA SER A 196 -13.86 -9.43 -5.69
C SER A 196 -13.56 -10.93 -5.63
N ARG A 197 -12.42 -11.30 -5.03
CA ARG A 197 -12.11 -12.70 -4.76
C ARG A 197 -13.05 -13.08 -3.61
N ARG A 198 -14.22 -13.61 -3.95
CA ARG A 198 -15.03 -14.38 -3.00
C ARG A 198 -14.09 -15.43 -2.43
N THR A 199 -13.74 -15.30 -1.15
CA THR A 199 -13.12 -16.36 -0.38
C THR A 199 -14.08 -17.53 -0.40
N GLY A 200 -13.87 -18.46 -1.32
CA GLY A 200 -14.58 -19.73 -1.32
C GLY A 200 -14.24 -20.42 -0.01
N SER A 201 -15.22 -20.47 0.90
CA SER A 201 -15.26 -21.43 1.98
C SER A 201 -14.89 -22.78 1.41
N ARG A 202 -13.68 -23.28 1.72
CA ARG A 202 -13.40 -24.70 1.58
C ARG A 202 -14.20 -25.34 2.71
N ASP A 203 -15.35 -25.90 2.33
CA ASP A 203 -16.00 -26.94 3.11
C ASP A 203 -14.92 -27.91 3.58
N ALA A 204 -14.70 -27.94 4.88
CA ALA A 204 -14.05 -29.05 5.56
C ALA A 204 -15.03 -30.22 5.55
N GLY A 205 -15.20 -30.82 4.36
CA GLY A 205 -15.76 -32.15 4.20
C GLY A 205 -14.60 -33.12 4.01
N MET A 206 -14.33 -33.92 5.03
CA MET A 206 -13.53 -35.15 4.92
C MET A 206 -14.13 -36.16 5.91
N PRO A 207 -13.98 -37.46 5.60
CA PRO A 207 -15.02 -38.49 5.64
C PRO A 207 -15.37 -39.04 7.02
#